data_AF-A0A3M7EQN9-F1
#
_entry.id   AF-A0A3M7EQN9-F1
#
_cell.length_a   1.000
_cell.length_b   1.000
_cell.length_c   1.000
_cell.angle_alpha   90.00
_cell.angle_beta   90.00
_cell.angle_gamma   90.00
#
_symmetry.space_group_name_H-M   'P 1'
#
loop_
_entity.id
_entity.type
_entity.pdbx_description
1 polymer ?
#
loop_
_entity_poly.entity_id
_entity_poly.type
_entity_poly.pdbx_seq_one_letter_code
_entity_poly.pdbx_strand_id
1 'polypeptide(L)'
;MEQSKPLHPNILPCSIHHSGPIKVSKRYWSPKIATNTPHDDHGPKIQTAHFRGRKLQGRKIRLPEGYIGQILQKTDDEMGVNQQKGHEATAENSEEAGEEGNMQPSATPVRMLETKGTFDALTIWGHEHAPLGEEEDEFARGIGEWIGFAEALNLPLIEEGKIKIHNSAPVS
;
A
#
# COMPACT_ATOMS: atom_id res chain seq x y z
N MET A 1 -12.15 7.20 -18.56
CA MET A 1 -11.54 6.78 -17.28
C MET A 1 -11.84 5.30 -17.13
N GLU A 2 -10.83 4.46 -17.23
CA GLU A 2 -10.99 3.02 -17.00
C GLU A 2 -11.35 2.83 -15.52
N GLN A 3 -12.51 2.22 -15.25
CA GLN A 3 -12.93 1.97 -13.87
C GLN A 3 -12.00 0.91 -13.27
N SER A 4 -11.41 1.22 -12.11
CA SER A 4 -10.54 0.27 -11.42
C SER A 4 -11.34 -0.93 -10.94
N LYS A 5 -10.86 -2.14 -11.29
CA LYS A 5 -11.53 -3.40 -10.96
C LYS A 5 -11.24 -3.80 -9.50
N PRO A 6 -12.24 -4.25 -8.72
CA PRO A 6 -11.99 -4.82 -7.40
C PRO A 6 -11.25 -6.15 -7.51
N LEU A 7 -10.18 -6.29 -6.74
CA LEU A 7 -9.29 -7.45 -6.71
C LEU A 7 -9.11 -7.95 -5.27
N HIS A 8 -8.64 -9.20 -5.15
CA HIS A 8 -8.44 -9.86 -3.86
C HIS A 8 -7.00 -10.38 -3.75
N PRO A 9 -6.07 -9.57 -3.22
CA PRO A 9 -4.69 -9.99 -2.99
C PRO A 9 -4.61 -11.16 -2.00
N ASN A 10 -3.71 -12.10 -2.27
CA ASN A 10 -3.43 -13.25 -1.43
C ASN A 10 -1.93 -13.31 -1.14
N ILE A 11 -1.56 -13.23 0.14
CA ILE A 11 -0.18 -13.40 0.60
C ILE A 11 -0.01 -14.88 0.94
N LEU A 12 0.80 -15.59 0.16
CA LEU A 12 1.04 -17.03 0.32
C LEU A 12 2.32 -17.27 1.15
N PRO A 13 2.38 -18.35 1.95
CA PRO A 13 3.56 -18.68 2.76
C PRO A 13 4.63 -19.40 1.92
N CYS A 14 4.84 -18.94 0.68
CA CYS A 14 5.81 -19.48 -0.25
C CYS A 14 6.11 -18.49 -1.40
N SER A 15 7.31 -18.60 -1.96
CA SER A 15 7.67 -17.87 -3.19
C SER A 15 7.24 -18.64 -4.45
N ILE A 16 6.74 -17.91 -5.45
CA ILE A 16 6.44 -18.43 -6.78
C ILE A 16 7.37 -17.74 -7.77
N HIS A 17 8.27 -18.50 -8.39
CA HIS A 17 9.22 -18.00 -9.41
C HIS A 17 8.58 -17.77 -10.78
N HIS A 18 7.38 -17.19 -10.81
CA HIS A 18 6.69 -16.81 -12.03
C HIS A 18 5.86 -15.55 -11.75
N SER A 19 6.08 -14.53 -12.58
CA SER A 19 5.33 -13.28 -12.55
C SER A 19 4.57 -13.13 -13.85
N GLY A 20 3.23 -13.23 -13.79
CA GLY A 20 2.40 -13.09 -14.97
C GLY A 20 0.97 -13.62 -14.77
N PRO A 21 0.08 -13.39 -15.75
CA PRO A 21 -1.29 -13.91 -15.70
C PRO A 21 -1.31 -15.43 -15.72
N ILE A 22 -2.01 -16.03 -14.76
CA ILE A 22 -2.28 -17.46 -14.71
C ILE A 22 -3.79 -17.67 -14.75
N LYS A 23 -4.26 -18.58 -15.61
CA LYS A 23 -5.65 -19.04 -15.59
C LYS A 23 -5.86 -19.97 -14.39
N VAL A 24 -6.13 -19.39 -13.22
CA VAL A 24 -6.39 -20.16 -12.01
C VAL A 24 -7.84 -20.63 -12.02
N SER A 25 -8.05 -21.93 -12.18
CA SER A 25 -9.39 -22.53 -12.06
C SER A 25 -9.74 -22.84 -10.60
N LYS A 26 -11.04 -22.99 -10.31
CA LYS A 26 -11.53 -23.41 -8.98
C LYS A 26 -10.94 -24.75 -8.51
N ARG A 27 -10.42 -25.58 -9.42
CA ARG A 27 -9.72 -26.83 -9.08
C ARG A 27 -8.40 -26.57 -8.36
N TYR A 28 -7.66 -25.52 -8.77
CA TYR A 28 -6.32 -25.25 -8.25
C TYR A 28 -6.30 -24.24 -7.11
N TRP A 29 -7.30 -23.35 -7.06
CA TRP A 29 -7.45 -22.40 -5.97
C TRP A 29 -8.94 -22.16 -5.71
N SER A 30 -9.39 -22.56 -4.53
CA SER A 30 -10.78 -22.34 -4.09
C SER A 30 -10.81 -22.15 -2.57
N PRO A 31 -10.47 -20.95 -2.07
CA PRO A 31 -10.69 -20.58 -0.68
C PRO A 31 -12.14 -20.83 -0.26
N LYS A 32 -12.33 -21.56 0.83
CA LYS A 32 -13.64 -21.80 1.46
C LYS A 32 -13.61 -21.31 2.89
N ILE A 33 -14.65 -20.60 3.31
CA ILE A 33 -14.79 -20.19 4.71
C ILE A 33 -15.06 -21.44 5.54
N ALA A 34 -14.20 -21.70 6.53
CA ALA A 34 -14.41 -22.72 7.55
C ALA A 34 -14.83 -21.98 8.83
N THR A 35 -16.09 -22.11 9.23
CA THR A 35 -16.51 -21.78 10.59
C THR A 35 -15.96 -22.89 11.48
N ASN A 36 -14.95 -22.60 12.29
CA ASN A 36 -14.36 -23.61 13.19
C ASN A 36 -15.34 -24.10 14.27
N THR A 37 -16.52 -23.48 14.38
CA THR A 37 -17.61 -23.88 15.26
C THR A 37 -18.96 -23.52 14.61
N PRO A 38 -19.92 -24.45 14.50
CA PRO A 38 -21.27 -24.16 13.96
C PRO A 38 -22.11 -23.18 14.80
N HIS A 39 -21.60 -22.73 15.95
CA HIS A 39 -22.37 -22.00 16.96
C HIS A 39 -21.67 -20.73 17.49
N ASP A 40 -20.57 -20.31 16.86
CA ASP A 40 -19.80 -19.14 17.32
C ASP A 40 -19.61 -18.15 16.16
N ASP A 41 -20.64 -17.31 15.96
CA ASP A 41 -20.65 -16.25 14.95
C ASP A 41 -19.63 -15.13 15.26
N HIS A 42 -19.04 -15.15 16.46
CA HIS A 42 -18.04 -14.20 16.93
C HIS A 42 -16.60 -14.66 16.73
N GLY A 43 -16.37 -15.91 16.31
CA GLY A 43 -15.03 -16.43 16.04
C GLY A 43 -14.38 -15.85 14.78
N PRO A 44 -13.04 -15.78 14.71
CA PRO A 44 -12.35 -15.31 13.51
C PRO A 44 -12.69 -16.21 12.30
N LYS A 45 -13.16 -15.59 11.22
CA LYS A 45 -13.55 -16.30 9.99
C LYS A 45 -12.29 -16.77 9.25
N ILE A 46 -11.89 -18.02 9.49
CA ILE A 46 -10.76 -18.66 8.82
C ILE A 46 -11.20 -19.22 7.47
N GLN A 47 -10.38 -19.02 6.45
CA GLN A 47 -10.52 -19.63 5.14
C GLN A 47 -9.59 -20.83 5.02
N THR A 48 -9.98 -21.86 4.28
CA THR A 48 -9.12 -23.00 3.94
C THR A 48 -8.99 -23.10 2.42
N ALA A 49 -7.77 -23.30 1.95
CA ALA A 49 -7.44 -23.60 0.56
C ALA A 49 -6.33 -24.66 0.52
N HIS A 50 -6.11 -25.24 -0.65
CA HIS A 50 -4.98 -26.16 -0.87
C HIS A 50 -4.12 -25.62 -2.01
N PHE A 51 -2.82 -25.55 -1.80
CA PHE A 51 -1.87 -25.14 -2.82
C PHE A 51 -0.75 -26.17 -2.92
N ARG A 52 -0.53 -26.72 -4.11
CA ARG A 52 0.48 -27.76 -4.35
C ARG A 52 0.38 -28.96 -3.39
N GLY A 53 -0.85 -29.34 -3.01
CA GLY A 53 -1.12 -30.45 -2.09
C GLY A 53 -0.97 -30.10 -0.60
N ARG A 54 -0.61 -28.87 -0.25
CA ARG A 54 -0.50 -28.41 1.14
C ARG A 54 -1.75 -27.67 1.56
N LYS A 55 -2.29 -27.98 2.74
CA LYS A 55 -3.40 -27.22 3.32
C LYS A 55 -2.88 -25.86 3.80
N LEU A 56 -3.62 -24.83 3.44
CA LEU A 56 -3.41 -23.46 3.88
C LEU A 56 -4.63 -23.01 4.66
N GLN A 57 -4.38 -22.30 5.75
CA GLN A 57 -5.40 -21.59 6.49
C GLN A 57 -5.16 -20.09 6.39
N GLY A 58 -6.18 -19.36 5.98
CA GLY A 58 -6.08 -17.95 5.63
C GLY A 58 -6.98 -17.07 6.47
N ARG A 59 -6.52 -15.87 6.77
CA ARG A 59 -7.29 -14.83 7.46
C ARG A 59 -7.44 -13.64 6.53
N LYS A 60 -8.66 -13.11 6.43
CA LYS A 60 -8.94 -11.88 5.69
C LYS A 60 -8.68 -10.68 6.61
N ILE A 61 -7.77 -9.80 6.21
CA ILE A 61 -7.46 -8.55 6.90
C ILE A 61 -8.06 -7.39 6.09
N ARG A 62 -8.87 -6.56 6.75
CA ARG A 62 -9.42 -5.33 6.18
C ARG A 62 -8.37 -4.23 6.25
N LEU A 63 -8.38 -3.33 5.26
CA LEU A 63 -7.62 -2.09 5.40
C LEU A 63 -8.27 -1.18 6.46
N PRO A 64 -7.50 -0.30 7.13
CA PRO A 64 -8.05 0.68 8.05
C PRO A 64 -9.06 1.60 7.37
N GLU A 65 -9.94 2.20 8.17
CA GLU A 65 -10.94 3.14 7.68
C GLU A 65 -10.27 4.35 6.99
N GLY A 66 -10.86 4.81 5.89
CA GLY A 66 -10.28 5.90 5.09
C GLY A 66 -9.22 5.46 4.08
N TYR A 67 -8.75 4.21 4.11
CA TYR A 67 -7.73 3.70 3.19
C TYR A 67 -8.30 2.83 2.07
N ILE A 68 -7.67 2.91 0.90
CA ILE A 68 -7.93 2.06 -0.25
C ILE A 68 -6.62 1.46 -0.77
N GLY A 69 -6.63 0.16 -1.04
CA GLY A 69 -5.53 -0.52 -1.70
C GLY A 69 -5.59 -0.31 -3.21
N GLN A 70 -4.45 -0.03 -3.84
CA GLN A 70 -4.33 0.10 -5.29
C GLN A 70 -3.28 -0.87 -5.83
N ILE A 71 -3.57 -1.53 -6.95
CA ILE A 71 -2.61 -2.36 -7.68
C ILE A 71 -2.10 -1.54 -8.86
N LEU A 72 -0.82 -1.20 -8.84
CA LEU A 72 -0.18 -0.34 -9.83
C LEU A 72 0.73 -1.17 -10.74
N GLN A 73 0.75 -0.84 -12.03
CA GLN A 73 1.69 -1.38 -13.00
C GLN A 73 2.51 -0.24 -13.60
N LYS A 74 3.83 -0.43 -13.69
CA LYS A 74 4.71 0.50 -14.41
C LYS A 74 4.38 0.45 -15.89
N THR A 75 4.22 1.61 -16.50
CA THR A 75 4.08 1.75 -17.95
C THR A 75 5.46 1.71 -18.61
N ASP A 76 5.50 1.32 -19.87
CA ASP A 76 6.71 1.41 -20.69
C ASP A 76 6.96 2.84 -21.21
N ASP A 77 5.99 3.74 -21.03
CA ASP A 77 6.11 5.16 -21.35
C ASP A 77 7.06 5.87 -20.38
N GLU A 78 8.24 6.26 -20.87
CA GLU A 78 9.17 7.15 -20.18
C GLU A 78 8.91 8.59 -20.65
N MET A 79 8.44 9.45 -19.72
CA MET A 79 8.30 10.87 -19.99
C MET A 79 9.48 11.62 -19.39
N GLY A 80 10.10 12.49 -20.21
CA GLY A 80 11.11 13.42 -19.73
C GLY A 80 10.43 14.56 -18.97
N VAL A 81 10.56 14.58 -17.65
CA VAL A 81 10.09 15.72 -16.84
C VAL A 81 11.21 16.74 -16.77
N ASN A 82 10.98 17.93 -17.32
CA ASN A 82 11.89 19.06 -17.20
C ASN A 82 11.71 19.65 -15.78
N GLN A 83 12.54 19.26 -14.83
CA GLN A 83 12.47 19.81 -13.48
C GLN A 83 12.85 21.31 -13.53
N GLN A 84 11.86 22.20 -13.40
CA GLN A 84 12.15 23.58 -13.06
C GLN A 84 12.65 23.60 -11.61
N LYS A 85 13.91 24.03 -11.42
CA LYS A 85 14.54 24.22 -10.11
C LYS A 85 13.61 25.01 -9.17
N GLY A 86 13.07 24.31 -8.18
CA GLY A 86 12.37 24.91 -7.03
C GLY A 86 12.86 24.23 -5.75
N HIS A 87 13.80 24.89 -5.08
CA HIS A 87 14.27 24.70 -3.70
C HIS A 87 14.84 23.34 -3.26
N GLU A 88 16.18 23.31 -3.26
CA GLU A 88 17.11 22.82 -2.23
C GLU A 88 16.65 21.72 -1.25
N ALA A 89 17.24 20.53 -1.42
CA ALA A 89 17.81 19.78 -0.30
C ALA A 89 19.30 19.58 -0.59
N THR A 90 20.13 20.24 0.21
CA THR A 90 21.59 20.19 0.23
C THR A 90 22.08 18.76 0.46
N ALA A 91 22.83 18.22 -0.51
CA ALA A 91 23.76 17.11 -0.27
C ALA A 91 25.16 17.63 -0.60
N GLU A 92 25.82 18.15 0.42
CA GLU A 92 27.24 18.51 0.38
C GLU A 92 28.06 17.22 0.24
N ASN A 93 28.74 17.05 -0.90
CA ASN A 93 30.20 16.80 -0.86
C ASN A 93 30.87 16.94 -2.24
N SER A 94 31.89 17.79 -2.25
CA SER A 94 33.18 17.66 -2.95
C SER A 94 33.27 18.00 -4.45
N GLU A 95 33.55 19.27 -4.68
CA GLU A 95 34.67 19.83 -5.48
C GLU A 95 35.36 18.95 -6.52
N GLU A 96 35.27 19.33 -7.81
CA GLU A 96 36.46 19.61 -8.64
C GLU A 96 36.09 20.51 -9.83
N ALA A 97 36.95 21.50 -10.09
CA ALA A 97 36.77 22.56 -11.05
C ALA A 97 37.16 22.16 -12.48
N GLY A 98 36.40 22.61 -13.48
CA GLY A 98 36.89 22.73 -14.86
C GLY A 98 35.88 22.38 -15.95
N GLU A 99 35.80 23.28 -16.94
CA GLU A 99 35.29 23.11 -18.31
C GLU A 99 33.82 23.49 -18.60
N GLU A 100 33.71 24.48 -19.48
CA GLU A 100 32.50 24.99 -20.13
C GLU A 100 31.78 23.87 -20.90
N GLY A 101 30.86 23.18 -20.23
CA GLY A 101 30.01 22.16 -20.82
C GLY A 101 28.56 22.55 -20.70
N ASN A 102 27.90 22.77 -21.84
CA ASN A 102 26.46 22.85 -22.04
C ASN A 102 25.67 22.09 -20.96
N MET A 103 25.13 22.79 -19.96
CA MET A 103 24.28 22.21 -18.92
C MET A 103 22.93 21.87 -19.55
N GLN A 104 22.86 20.77 -20.29
CA GLN A 104 21.60 20.13 -20.60
C GLN A 104 20.94 19.79 -19.26
N PRO A 105 19.68 20.21 -19.01
CA PRO A 105 18.95 19.69 -17.87
C PRO A 105 18.90 18.17 -18.07
N SER A 106 19.58 17.44 -17.19
CA SER A 106 19.52 15.98 -17.19
C SER A 106 18.10 15.60 -16.79
N ALA A 107 17.24 15.43 -17.79
CA ALA A 107 15.89 14.94 -17.59
C ALA A 107 16.01 13.54 -16.98
N THR A 108 15.77 13.42 -15.68
CA THR A 108 15.66 12.13 -15.02
C THR A 108 14.45 11.41 -15.63
N PRO A 109 14.60 10.21 -16.23
CA PRO A 109 13.48 9.51 -16.82
C PRO A 109 12.46 9.17 -15.74
N VAL A 110 11.22 9.65 -15.90
CA VAL A 110 10.11 9.32 -15.00
C VAL A 110 9.23 8.29 -15.70
N ARG A 111 8.97 7.17 -15.02
CA ARG A 111 8.02 6.15 -15.48
C ARG A 111 6.65 6.37 -14.85
N MET A 112 5.61 6.24 -15.66
CA MET A 112 4.24 6.38 -15.17
C MET A 112 3.75 5.10 -14.50
N LEU A 113 2.84 5.26 -13.54
CA LEU A 113 2.13 4.16 -12.89
C LEU A 113 0.67 4.19 -13.33
N GLU A 114 0.18 3.04 -13.76
CA GLU A 114 -1.21 2.84 -14.14
C GLU A 114 -1.92 1.99 -13.09
N THR A 115 -3.13 2.40 -12.70
CA THR A 115 -3.95 1.63 -11.74
C THR A 115 -4.67 0.49 -12.43
N LYS A 116 -4.31 -0.75 -12.08
CA LYS A 116 -4.92 -1.98 -12.61
C LYS A 116 -6.10 -2.50 -11.78
N GLY A 117 -6.23 -2.03 -10.54
CA GLY A 117 -7.36 -2.39 -9.70
C GLY A 117 -7.23 -1.87 -8.28
N THR A 118 -8.27 -2.14 -7.50
CA THR A 118 -8.37 -1.71 -6.10
C THR A 118 -8.69 -2.88 -5.20
N PHE A 119 -8.42 -2.75 -3.90
CA PHE A 119 -8.83 -3.72 -2.90
C PHE A 119 -9.09 -3.03 -1.56
N ASP A 120 -10.01 -3.60 -0.78
CA ASP A 120 -10.38 -3.14 0.58
C ASP A 120 -9.87 -4.10 1.67
N ALA A 121 -9.28 -5.21 1.26
CA ALA A 121 -8.82 -6.29 2.10
C ALA A 121 -7.86 -7.21 1.35
N LEU A 122 -7.01 -7.90 2.10
CA LEU A 122 -6.17 -8.98 1.60
C LEU A 122 -6.35 -10.25 2.45
N THR A 123 -5.91 -11.39 1.94
CA THR A 123 -5.91 -12.65 2.70
C THR A 123 -4.48 -13.12 2.93
N ILE A 124 -4.13 -13.35 4.19
CA ILE A 124 -2.83 -13.87 4.61
C ILE A 124 -2.97 -15.36 4.89
N TRP A 125 -2.15 -16.18 4.24
CA TRP A 125 -2.21 -17.64 4.34
C TRP A 125 -1.02 -18.19 5.12
N GLY A 126 -1.30 -19.05 6.09
CA GLY A 126 -0.33 -19.85 6.84
C GLY A 126 -0.43 -21.34 6.49
N HIS A 127 0.63 -22.09 6.78
CA HIS A 127 0.65 -23.54 6.57
C HIS A 127 0.01 -24.28 7.75
N GLU A 128 -1.01 -25.10 7.48
CA GLU A 128 -1.83 -25.86 8.44
C GLU A 128 -2.60 -25.01 9.49
N HIS A 129 -2.04 -23.88 9.92
CA HIS A 129 -2.58 -22.93 10.89
C HIS A 129 -2.70 -21.55 10.24
N ALA A 130 -3.80 -20.85 10.51
CA ALA A 130 -3.88 -19.44 10.17
C ALA A 130 -2.89 -18.64 11.05
N PRO A 131 -2.38 -17.50 10.59
CA PRO A 131 -1.63 -16.60 11.45
C PRO A 131 -2.40 -16.33 12.75
N LEU A 132 -1.70 -16.45 13.87
CA LEU A 132 -2.25 -16.33 15.22
C LEU A 132 -2.58 -14.85 15.49
N GLY A 133 -3.86 -14.54 15.70
CA GLY A 133 -4.30 -13.16 15.96
C GLY A 133 -3.97 -12.13 14.86
N GLU A 134 -4.43 -10.90 15.06
CA GLU A 134 -3.89 -9.72 14.34
C GLU A 134 -2.57 -9.26 14.95
N GLU A 135 -2.33 -9.61 16.22
CA GLU A 135 -1.19 -9.21 17.06
C GLU A 135 0.12 -9.95 16.73
N GLU A 136 0.10 -11.19 16.22
CA GLU A 136 1.36 -11.92 15.95
C GLU A 136 1.80 -11.81 14.49
N ASP A 137 0.87 -11.53 13.57
CA ASP A 137 1.17 -11.47 12.14
C ASP A 137 1.77 -10.12 11.73
N GLU A 138 2.93 -10.13 11.08
CA GLU A 138 3.66 -8.92 10.68
C GLU A 138 2.88 -8.04 9.69
N PHE A 139 2.12 -8.64 8.78
CA PHE A 139 1.34 -7.89 7.80
C PHE A 139 0.07 -7.33 8.43
N ALA A 140 -0.58 -8.09 9.30
CA ALA A 140 -1.73 -7.61 10.05
C ALA A 140 -1.35 -6.40 10.94
N ARG A 141 -0.23 -6.48 11.68
CA ARG A 141 0.30 -5.36 12.45
C ARG A 141 0.71 -4.17 11.59
N GLY A 142 1.40 -4.41 10.48
CA GLY A 142 1.79 -3.35 9.56
C GLY A 142 0.58 -2.61 8.96
N ILE A 143 -0.51 -3.32 8.67
CA ILE A 143 -1.73 -2.71 8.11
C ILE A 143 -2.56 -2.05 9.20
N GLY A 144 -2.73 -2.70 10.37
CA GLY A 144 -3.59 -2.21 11.44
C GLY A 144 -2.95 -1.12 12.29
N GLU A 145 -1.72 -1.34 12.75
CA GLU A 145 -1.06 -0.47 13.73
C GLU A 145 -0.24 0.63 13.07
N TRP A 146 0.64 0.26 12.13
CA TRP A 146 1.58 1.23 11.55
C TRP A 146 0.88 2.32 10.75
N ILE A 147 -0.18 2.00 10.02
CA ILE A 147 -0.95 2.99 9.25
C ILE A 147 -1.56 4.04 10.19
N GLY A 148 -2.26 3.61 11.25
CA GLY A 148 -2.85 4.53 12.23
C GLY A 148 -1.80 5.31 13.02
N PHE A 149 -0.66 4.68 13.35
CA PHE A 149 0.46 5.36 13.99
C PHE A 149 1.07 6.46 13.10
N ALA A 150 1.29 6.16 11.82
CA ALA A 150 1.82 7.12 10.86
C ALA A 150 0.85 8.30 10.63
N GLU A 151 -0.46 8.04 10.66
CA GLU A 151 -1.46 9.12 10.64
C GLU A 151 -1.28 10.04 11.85
N ALA A 152 -1.29 9.48 13.06
CA ALA A 152 -1.17 10.24 14.31
C ALA A 152 0.12 11.08 14.38
N LEU A 153 1.26 10.55 13.90
CA LEU A 153 2.52 11.27 13.86
C LEU A 153 2.52 12.48 12.90
N ASN A 154 1.82 12.36 11.77
CA ASN A 154 1.83 13.37 10.72
C ASN A 154 0.67 14.37 10.83
N LEU A 155 -0.19 14.24 11.85
CA LEU A 155 -1.20 15.23 12.13
C LEU A 155 -0.54 16.56 12.52
N PRO A 156 -0.95 17.68 11.89
CA PRO A 156 -0.42 18.98 12.28
C PRO A 156 -0.82 19.29 13.73
N LEU A 157 0.12 19.81 14.50
CA LEU A 157 -0.18 20.33 15.84
C LEU A 157 -1.18 21.47 15.69
N ILE A 158 -2.41 21.24 16.15
CA ILE A 158 -3.37 22.32 16.35
C ILE A 158 -2.88 23.07 17.60
N GLU A 159 -2.12 24.15 17.40
CA GLU A 159 -1.93 25.14 18.46
C GLU A 159 -3.30 25.76 18.76
N GLU A 160 -3.92 25.35 19.86
CA GLU A 160 -5.07 26.06 20.42
C GLU A 160 -4.62 27.49 20.76
N GLY A 161 -5.08 28.44 19.94
CA GLY A 161 -5.09 29.86 20.30
C GLY A 161 -4.17 30.76 19.49
N LYS A 162 -4.59 31.12 18.27
CA LYS A 162 -4.30 32.44 17.67
C LYS A 162 -5.28 32.78 16.55
N ILE A 163 -6.52 33.11 16.92
CA ILE A 163 -7.40 33.90 16.05
C ILE A 163 -6.84 35.33 16.04
N LYS A 164 -6.15 35.71 14.96
CA LYS A 164 -5.83 37.12 14.69
C LYS A 164 -7.12 37.82 14.26
N ILE A 165 -7.79 38.47 15.20
CA ILE A 165 -8.82 39.46 14.90
C ILE A 165 -8.11 40.71 14.36
N HIS A 166 -8.11 40.88 13.04
CA HIS A 166 -7.79 42.17 12.42
C HIS A 166 -9.00 43.08 12.67
N ASN A 167 -9.00 43.82 13.77
CA ASN A 167 -9.97 44.89 13.95
C ASN A 167 -9.43 46.16 13.28
N SER A 168 -10.17 46.59 12.27
CA SER A 168 -9.98 47.83 11.52
C SER A 168 -10.08 49.04 12.46
N ALA A 169 -9.23 50.04 12.26
CA ALA A 169 -9.27 51.30 13.00
C ALA A 169 -10.60 52.04 12.78
N PRO A 170 -11.15 52.75 13.78
CA PRO A 170 -12.28 53.62 13.57
C PRO A 170 -11.81 54.88 12.82
N VAL A 171 -12.44 55.14 11.67
CA VAL A 171 -12.37 56.44 10.98
C VAL A 171 -13.44 57.35 11.58
N SER A 172 -12.97 58.46 12.16
CA SER A 172 -13.64 59.72 12.53
C SER A 172 -14.78 59.68 13.55
#